data_AF-A0A3D0WPX0-F1
#
_entry.id   AF-A0A3D0WPX0-F1
#
_cell.length_a   1.000
_cell.length_b   1.000
_cell.length_c   1.000
_cell.angle_alpha   90.00
_cell.angle_beta   90.00
_cell.angle_gamma   90.00
#
_symmetry.space_group_name_H-M   'P 1'
#
loop_
_entity.id
_entity.type
_entity.pdbx_description
1 polymer ?
#
loop_
_entity_poly.entity_id
_entity_poly.type
_entity_poly.pdbx_seq_one_letter_code
_entity_poly.pdbx_strand_id
1 'polypeptide(L)'
;MKHISILIFIFMVAASCHTKTKETGSSSAQYNDTVVTPADTTYLIGMDIPEYKDLPRQFVANHDRSMTYHMNLMESFEASGYGTYSTRPDYYGGSYIDDNGNFVILIKGNPSDYRAEIEERIKGKDVIFKQTDISFVELN
;
A
#
# COMPACT_ATOMS: atom_id res chain seq x y z
N MET A 1 -47.25 -9.13 35.83
CA MET A 1 -47.24 -10.50 35.26
C MET A 1 -46.52 -10.40 33.92
N LYS A 2 -45.24 -10.84 33.86
CA LYS A 2 -44.78 -12.10 33.22
C LYS A 2 -44.95 -12.01 31.68
N HIS A 3 -43.92 -11.97 30.81
CA HIS A 3 -42.66 -12.70 30.79
C HIS A 3 -41.58 -12.04 29.91
N ILE A 4 -40.33 -12.23 30.35
CA ILE A 4 -39.05 -12.19 29.62
C ILE A 4 -38.99 -13.38 28.64
N SER A 5 -38.31 -13.23 27.49
CA SER A 5 -37.41 -14.27 26.94
C SER A 5 -36.55 -13.74 25.80
N ILE A 6 -35.25 -13.57 26.11
CA ILE A 6 -34.13 -13.50 25.17
C ILE A 6 -33.87 -14.93 24.68
N LEU A 7 -33.71 -15.14 23.37
CA LEU A 7 -33.21 -16.40 22.82
C LEU A 7 -31.95 -16.15 21.99
N ILE A 8 -30.82 -16.52 22.60
CA ILE A 8 -29.50 -16.64 21.99
C ILE A 8 -29.46 -17.98 21.25
N PHE A 9 -29.17 -17.96 19.94
CA PHE A 9 -28.82 -19.16 19.19
C PHE A 9 -27.30 -19.21 19.00
N ILE A 10 -26.63 -19.93 19.90
CA ILE A 10 -25.28 -20.47 19.67
C ILE A 10 -25.48 -21.79 18.93
N PHE A 11 -25.14 -21.84 17.64
CA PHE A 11 -24.93 -23.11 16.95
C PHE A 11 -23.43 -23.41 16.93
N MET A 12 -23.01 -24.19 17.91
CA MET A 12 -21.75 -24.92 17.89
C MET A 12 -22.02 -26.26 17.21
N VAL A 13 -21.55 -26.46 15.99
CA VAL A 13 -21.52 -27.79 15.35
C VAL A 13 -20.07 -28.25 15.28
N ALA A 14 -19.82 -29.33 16.00
CA ALA A 14 -18.55 -30.03 16.06
C ALA A 14 -18.20 -30.70 14.73
N ALA A 15 -16.89 -30.86 14.52
CA ALA A 15 -16.24 -31.35 13.32
C ALA A 15 -16.71 -32.75 12.86
N SER A 16 -16.76 -32.92 11.53
CA SER A 16 -16.54 -34.21 10.89
C SER A 16 -15.75 -33.99 9.60
N CYS A 17 -14.49 -34.39 9.59
CA CYS A 17 -13.68 -34.47 8.38
C CYS A 17 -14.23 -35.59 7.48
N HIS A 18 -14.57 -35.28 6.23
CA HIS A 18 -14.13 -36.09 5.08
C HIS A 18 -14.28 -35.29 3.78
N THR A 19 -13.24 -35.42 2.98
CA THR A 19 -12.92 -34.75 1.71
C THR A 19 -14.01 -34.84 0.65
N LYS A 20 -14.28 -33.73 -0.05
CA LYS A 20 -14.57 -33.67 -1.49
C LYS A 20 -14.49 -32.24 -2.01
N THR A 21 -13.47 -32.01 -2.82
CA THR A 21 -13.20 -30.83 -3.65
C THR A 21 -14.42 -30.43 -4.46
N LYS A 22 -14.82 -29.16 -4.41
CA LYS A 22 -15.43 -28.44 -5.54
C LYS A 22 -15.22 -26.93 -5.35
N GLU A 23 -14.71 -26.35 -6.42
CA GLU A 23 -14.38 -24.94 -6.63
C GLU A 23 -15.58 -24.04 -6.34
N THR A 24 -15.34 -22.93 -5.63
CA THR A 24 -16.27 -21.81 -5.55
C THR A 24 -15.49 -20.53 -5.82
N GLY A 25 -16.01 -19.77 -6.79
CA GLY A 25 -15.32 -18.73 -7.52
C GLY A 25 -14.84 -17.57 -6.67
N SER A 26 -13.62 -17.15 -6.96
CA SER A 26 -13.10 -15.83 -6.63
C SER A 26 -13.74 -14.82 -7.59
N SER A 27 -14.37 -13.79 -7.03
CA SER A 27 -14.86 -12.65 -7.77
C SER A 27 -13.67 -11.96 -8.43
N SER A 28 -13.49 -12.18 -9.74
CA SER A 28 -12.47 -11.50 -10.53
C SER A 28 -12.78 -10.01 -10.58
N ALA A 29 -12.03 -9.21 -9.82
CA ALA A 29 -11.89 -7.80 -10.10
C ALA A 29 -11.40 -7.69 -11.56
N GLN A 30 -12.18 -7.02 -12.41
CA GLN A 30 -11.76 -6.77 -13.78
C GLN A 30 -10.51 -5.89 -13.75
N TYR A 31 -9.38 -6.53 -14.01
CA TYR A 31 -8.08 -5.91 -14.15
C TYR A 31 -8.05 -5.20 -15.51
N ASN A 32 -8.16 -3.87 -15.49
CA ASN A 32 -8.03 -3.08 -16.70
C ASN A 32 -6.58 -3.10 -17.18
N ASP A 33 -6.35 -3.83 -18.27
CA ASP A 33 -5.12 -3.91 -19.05
C ASP A 33 -4.79 -2.54 -19.66
N THR A 34 -4.34 -1.62 -18.82
CA THR A 34 -3.75 -0.37 -19.28
C THR A 34 -2.31 -0.67 -19.61
N VAL A 35 -2.00 -0.67 -20.91
CA VAL A 35 -0.69 -0.96 -21.49
C VAL A 35 0.39 -0.13 -20.79
N VAL A 36 1.16 -0.76 -19.91
CA VAL A 36 2.37 -0.18 -19.33
C VAL A 36 3.43 -0.16 -20.43
N THR A 37 3.89 1.03 -20.80
CA THR A 37 4.88 1.20 -21.87
C THR A 37 6.26 0.69 -21.43
N PRO A 38 7.00 -0.04 -22.30
CA PRO A 38 8.28 -0.67 -21.95
C PRO A 38 9.39 0.26 -21.43
N ALA A 39 9.26 1.57 -21.64
CA ALA A 39 10.29 2.56 -21.31
C ALA A 39 10.55 2.67 -19.79
N ASP A 40 9.56 2.43 -18.94
CA ASP A 40 9.71 2.55 -17.47
C ASP A 40 10.19 1.25 -16.79
N THR A 41 10.23 0.13 -17.52
CA THR A 41 10.52 -1.20 -16.96
C THR A 41 11.95 -1.70 -17.21
N THR A 42 12.81 -0.89 -17.85
CA THR A 42 14.15 -1.33 -18.30
C THR A 42 15.07 -1.77 -17.15
N TYR A 43 14.85 -1.29 -15.92
CA TYR A 43 15.73 -1.65 -14.81
C TYR A 43 15.49 -3.03 -14.21
N LEU A 44 14.32 -3.66 -14.43
CA LEU A 44 13.94 -4.87 -13.67
C LEU A 44 13.43 -6.05 -14.51
N ILE A 45 13.31 -5.91 -15.84
CA ILE A 45 13.06 -7.06 -16.74
C ILE A 45 14.33 -7.96 -16.90
N GLY A 46 15.41 -7.72 -16.16
CA GLY A 46 16.69 -8.42 -16.32
C GLY A 46 17.39 -8.90 -15.05
N MET A 47 16.83 -8.67 -13.86
CA MET A 47 17.36 -9.27 -12.62
C MET A 47 16.48 -10.43 -12.21
N ASP A 48 17.00 -11.64 -12.41
CA ASP A 48 16.38 -12.92 -12.06
C ASP A 48 16.39 -13.09 -10.52
N ILE A 49 15.72 -12.18 -9.79
CA ILE A 49 15.55 -12.27 -8.35
C ILE A 49 14.46 -13.32 -8.10
N PRO A 50 14.78 -14.46 -7.45
CA PRO A 50 13.85 -15.59 -7.31
C PRO A 50 12.51 -15.21 -6.68
N GLU A 51 12.51 -14.20 -5.81
CA GLU A 51 11.34 -13.69 -5.09
C GLU A 51 10.28 -13.03 -6.00
N TYR A 52 10.67 -12.51 -7.17
CA TYR A 52 9.77 -11.81 -8.08
C TYR A 52 9.28 -12.66 -9.26
N LYS A 53 9.78 -13.90 -9.37
CA LYS A 53 9.53 -14.79 -10.52
C LYS A 53 8.06 -15.12 -10.74
N ASP A 54 7.30 -15.27 -9.65
CA ASP A 54 5.89 -15.67 -9.68
C ASP A 54 4.92 -14.49 -9.45
N LEU A 55 5.46 -13.26 -9.33
CA LEU A 55 4.64 -12.07 -9.09
C LEU A 55 4.06 -11.50 -10.39
N PRO A 56 2.84 -10.91 -10.35
CA PRO A 56 2.27 -10.26 -11.53
C PRO A 56 3.18 -9.14 -12.06
N ARG A 57 3.37 -9.05 -13.38
CA ARG A 57 4.22 -8.01 -13.99
C ARG A 57 3.86 -6.58 -13.55
N GLN A 58 2.58 -6.29 -13.35
CA GLN A 58 2.16 -5.00 -12.85
C GLN A 58 2.60 -4.74 -11.42
N PHE A 59 2.49 -5.75 -10.55
CA PHE A 59 2.96 -5.63 -9.18
C PHE A 59 4.44 -5.23 -9.19
N VAL A 60 5.26 -5.92 -9.98
CA VAL A 60 6.68 -5.62 -10.14
C VAL A 60 6.88 -4.18 -10.63
N ALA A 61 6.25 -3.79 -11.75
CA ALA A 61 6.37 -2.44 -12.28
C ALA A 61 5.91 -1.34 -11.28
N ASN A 62 4.82 -1.58 -10.55
CA ASN A 62 4.34 -0.68 -9.51
C ASN A 62 5.36 -0.59 -8.38
N HIS A 63 5.83 -1.73 -7.87
CA HIS A 63 6.77 -1.82 -6.77
C HIS A 63 8.07 -1.05 -7.09
N ASP A 64 8.58 -1.19 -8.32
CA ASP A 64 9.81 -0.58 -8.77
C ASP A 64 9.72 0.95 -8.84
N ARG A 65 8.61 1.44 -9.41
CA ARG A 65 8.26 2.86 -9.38
C ARG A 65 8.12 3.36 -7.94
N SER A 66 7.44 2.59 -7.09
CA SER A 66 7.22 2.94 -5.68
C SER A 66 8.51 3.02 -4.88
N MET A 67 9.47 2.13 -5.15
CA MET A 67 10.81 2.18 -4.57
C MET A 67 11.54 3.45 -4.99
N THR A 68 11.44 3.81 -6.27
CA THR A 68 12.01 5.08 -6.80
C THR A 68 11.39 6.29 -6.11
N TYR A 69 10.06 6.30 -5.92
CA TYR A 69 9.37 7.37 -5.19
C TYR A 69 9.82 7.47 -3.73
N HIS A 70 9.99 6.33 -3.05
CA HIS A 70 10.50 6.31 -1.68
C HIS A 70 11.90 6.94 -1.61
N MET A 71 12.82 6.53 -2.48
CA MET A 71 14.19 7.06 -2.51
C MET A 71 14.20 8.57 -2.78
N ASN A 72 13.46 9.04 -3.79
CA ASN A 72 13.33 10.47 -4.09
C ASN A 72 12.77 11.26 -2.89
N LEU A 73 11.77 10.70 -2.20
CA LEU A 73 11.18 11.34 -1.02
C LEU A 73 12.21 11.49 0.10
N MET A 74 12.94 10.42 0.43
CA MET A 74 13.95 10.44 1.49
C MET A 74 15.08 11.42 1.16
N GLU A 75 15.58 11.38 -0.08
CA GLU A 75 16.60 12.31 -0.57
C GLU A 75 16.10 13.76 -0.51
N SER A 76 14.84 14.03 -0.89
CA SER A 76 14.27 15.37 -0.84
C SER A 76 14.19 15.91 0.59
N PHE A 77 13.90 15.04 1.57
CA PHE A 77 13.88 15.41 2.97
C PHE A 77 15.29 15.72 3.47
N GLU A 78 16.26 14.85 3.18
CA GLU A 78 17.66 15.10 3.51
C GLU A 78 18.18 16.42 2.93
N ALA A 79 17.94 16.66 1.64
CA ALA A 79 18.32 17.90 0.95
C ALA A 79 17.63 19.15 1.52
N SER A 80 16.42 19.01 2.10
CA SER A 80 15.67 20.10 2.74
C SER A 80 16.05 20.34 4.21
N GLY A 81 17.04 19.62 4.76
CA GLY A 81 17.40 19.71 6.17
C GLY A 81 16.54 18.83 7.10
N TYR A 82 15.70 17.97 6.54
CA TYR A 82 14.84 17.00 7.22
C TYR A 82 15.46 15.59 7.27
N GLY A 83 16.79 15.53 7.26
CA GLY A 83 17.56 14.27 7.16
C GLY A 83 17.57 13.42 8.43
N THR A 84 17.22 13.99 9.58
CA THR A 84 17.04 13.22 10.82
C THR A 84 15.58 12.85 11.02
N TYR A 85 15.31 11.72 11.66
CA TYR A 85 13.95 11.26 11.93
C TYR A 85 13.10 12.31 12.66
N SER A 86 13.67 13.05 13.60
CA SER A 86 13.01 14.12 14.37
C SER A 86 12.82 15.43 13.61
N THR A 87 13.36 15.56 12.40
CA THR A 87 13.21 16.78 11.59
C THR A 87 12.33 16.55 10.38
N ARG A 88 11.65 15.40 10.24
CA ARG A 88 10.71 15.20 9.14
C ARG A 88 9.55 16.21 9.20
N PRO A 89 8.94 16.57 8.06
CA PRO A 89 7.79 17.48 8.08
C PRO A 89 6.70 16.97 9.02
N ASP A 90 6.10 17.86 9.80
CA ASP A 90 5.10 17.52 10.83
C ASP A 90 3.86 16.84 10.26
N TYR A 91 3.61 16.99 8.96
CA TYR A 91 2.52 16.33 8.26
C TYR A 91 2.87 14.89 7.82
N TYR A 92 4.14 14.51 7.74
CA TYR A 92 4.55 13.22 7.20
C TYR A 92 4.33 12.10 8.22
N GLY A 93 3.43 11.16 7.92
CA GLY A 93 3.09 10.02 8.78
C GLY A 93 3.85 8.73 8.46
N GLY A 94 4.71 8.72 7.45
CA GLY A 94 5.36 7.51 6.93
C GLY A 94 4.93 7.17 5.50
N SER A 95 5.59 6.18 4.92
CA SER A 95 5.26 5.63 3.60
C SER A 95 5.49 4.13 3.57
N TYR A 96 4.76 3.43 2.71
CA TYR A 96 4.88 1.99 2.51
C TYR A 96 4.43 1.60 1.09
N ILE A 97 4.70 0.36 0.69
CA ILE A 97 4.24 -0.23 -0.57
C ILE A 97 3.10 -1.20 -0.25
N ASP A 98 1.94 -1.03 -0.91
CA ASP A 98 0.78 -1.90 -0.68
C ASP A 98 0.87 -3.26 -1.40
N ASP A 99 -0.14 -4.12 -1.19
CA ASP A 99 -0.20 -5.47 -1.77
C ASP A 99 -0.27 -5.48 -3.31
N ASN A 100 -0.51 -4.33 -3.95
CA ASN A 100 -0.52 -4.16 -5.41
C ASN A 100 0.76 -3.50 -5.92
N GLY A 101 1.75 -3.29 -5.05
CA GLY A 101 3.01 -2.63 -5.36
C GLY A 101 2.92 -1.10 -5.40
N ASN A 102 1.80 -0.49 -5.02
CA ASN A 102 1.62 0.96 -5.12
C ASN A 102 2.25 1.70 -3.94
N PHE A 103 2.78 2.89 -4.20
CA PHE A 103 3.33 3.76 -3.19
C PHE A 103 2.20 4.43 -2.41
N VAL A 104 2.17 4.21 -1.10
CA VAL A 104 1.22 4.83 -0.18
C VAL A 104 1.96 5.76 0.74
N ILE A 105 1.45 6.99 0.88
CA ILE A 105 1.95 7.97 1.84
C ILE A 105 0.89 8.31 2.87
N LEU A 106 1.29 8.33 4.13
CA LEU A 106 0.47 8.73 5.25
C LEU A 106 0.70 10.21 5.54
N ILE A 107 -0.40 10.97 5.63
CA ILE A 107 -0.39 12.41 5.89
C ILE A 107 -1.22 12.71 7.13
N LYS A 108 -0.64 13.40 8.10
CA LYS A 108 -1.36 13.97 9.22
C LYS A 108 -2.13 15.21 8.75
N GLY A 109 -3.45 15.21 8.96
CA GLY A 109 -4.35 16.24 8.43
C GLY A 109 -4.89 15.91 7.03
N ASN A 110 -5.31 16.92 6.28
CA ASN A 110 -5.93 16.72 4.97
C ASN A 110 -4.87 16.45 3.88
N PRO A 111 -4.85 15.27 3.23
CA PRO A 111 -3.82 14.96 2.25
C PRO A 111 -3.83 15.85 1.00
N SER A 112 -4.96 16.50 0.71
CA SER A 112 -5.08 17.39 -0.46
C SER A 112 -4.17 18.61 -0.35
N ASP A 113 -3.88 19.05 0.88
CA ASP A 113 -3.08 20.26 1.16
C ASP A 113 -1.60 20.04 0.81
N TYR A 114 -1.14 18.78 0.82
CA TYR A 114 0.26 18.39 0.62
C TYR A 114 0.52 17.67 -0.71
N ARG A 115 -0.53 17.43 -1.51
CA ARG A 115 -0.42 16.66 -2.75
C ARG A 115 0.64 17.20 -3.69
N ALA A 116 0.59 18.50 -4.02
CA ALA A 116 1.49 19.10 -4.99
C ALA A 116 2.95 19.04 -4.53
N GLU A 117 3.21 19.34 -3.25
CA GLU A 117 4.54 19.25 -2.66
C GLU A 117 5.09 17.82 -2.72
N ILE A 118 4.27 16.82 -2.39
CA ILE A 118 4.66 15.41 -2.40
C ILE A 118 4.95 14.95 -3.82
N GLU A 119 4.08 15.28 -4.79
CA GLU A 119 4.27 14.93 -6.20
C GLU A 119 5.57 15.52 -6.76
N GLU A 120 5.93 16.76 -6.35
CA GLU A 120 7.21 17.40 -6.69
C GLU A 120 8.40 16.65 -6.06
N ARG A 121 8.34 16.36 -4.76
CA ARG A 121 9.40 15.66 -4.02
C ARG A 121 9.68 14.27 -4.57
N ILE A 122 8.64 13.48 -4.88
CA ILE A 122 8.79 12.12 -5.41
C ILE A 122 9.08 12.10 -6.91
N LYS A 123 8.93 13.24 -7.60
CA LYS A 123 9.04 13.38 -9.07
C LYS A 123 8.04 12.47 -9.79
N GLY A 124 6.80 12.44 -9.33
CA GLY A 124 5.78 11.49 -9.77
C GLY A 124 4.36 11.80 -9.29
N LYS A 125 3.36 11.16 -9.88
CA LYS A 125 1.93 11.42 -9.59
C LYS A 125 1.14 10.19 -9.17
N ASP A 126 1.67 9.00 -9.42
CA ASP A 126 1.01 7.73 -9.16
C ASP A 126 1.19 7.30 -7.69
N VAL A 127 0.73 8.14 -6.76
CA VAL A 127 0.83 7.93 -5.31
C VAL A 127 -0.55 7.92 -4.66
N ILE A 128 -0.74 6.99 -3.74
CA ILE A 128 -1.94 6.88 -2.92
C ILE A 128 -1.73 7.68 -1.64
N PHE A 129 -2.58 8.67 -1.41
CA PHE A 129 -2.58 9.46 -0.19
C PHE A 129 -3.58 8.90 0.81
N LYS A 130 -3.14 8.67 2.04
CA LYS A 130 -4.02 8.32 3.16
C LYS A 130 -3.82 9.29 4.32
N GLN A 131 -4.93 9.62 4.98
CA GLN A 131 -4.90 10.42 6.20
C GLN A 131 -4.51 9.55 7.40
N THR A 132 -3.76 10.13 8.34
CA THR A 132 -3.45 9.58 9.66
C THR A 132 -3.64 10.66 10.72
N ASP A 133 -3.76 10.27 11.99
CA ASP A 133 -3.89 11.19 13.12
C ASP A 133 -2.54 11.58 13.73
N ILE A 134 -1.51 10.76 13.50
CA ILE A 134 -0.18 10.87 14.11
C ILE A 134 0.87 10.96 13.00
N SER A 135 1.83 11.87 13.15
CA SER A 135 2.97 12.00 12.25
C SER A 135 4.14 11.11 12.66
N PHE A 136 5.10 10.93 11.76
CA PHE A 136 6.30 10.15 11.99
C PHE A 136 7.17 10.74 13.12
N VAL A 137 7.24 12.07 13.23
CA VAL A 137 8.00 12.74 14.30
C VAL A 137 7.34 12.58 15.68
N GLU A 138 6.02 12.37 15.74
CA GLU A 138 5.32 12.13 17.00
C GLU A 138 5.44 10.68 17.50
N LEU A 139 5.85 9.75 16.64
CA LEU A 139 6.07 8.34 16.98
C LEU A 139 7.48 8.05 17.51
N ASN A 140 8.43 8.98 17.34
CA ASN A 140 9.85 8.81 17.67
C ASN A 140 10.31 9.79 18.74
#